data_AF-A0A7R9DUE3-F1
#
_entry.id   AF-A0A7R9DUE3-F1
#
_cell.length_a   1.000
_cell.length_b   1.000
_cell.length_c   1.000
_cell.angle_alpha   90.00
_cell.angle_beta   90.00
_cell.angle_gamma   90.00
#
_symmetry.space_group_name_H-M   'P 1'
#
loop_
_entity.id
_entity.type
_entity.pdbx_description
1 polymer ?
#
loop_
_entity_poly.entity_id
_entity_poly.type
_entity_poly.pdbx_seq_one_letter_code
_entity_poly.pdbx_strand_id
1 'polypeptide(L)'
;VLLENVGEELDAMLEPVLMQQTFKQGGALCIKLGDSIVEYNVQFRLYITTKLRNPHYLPEVAVKVSLLNFMITQVGLQDQLLGIVVAKERPDLEAEKNQLIVQGAENKRCVI
;
A
#
# COMPACT_ATOMS: atom_id res chain seq x y z
N VAL A 1 10.33 -3.82 2.95
CA VAL A 1 10.75 -2.84 3.98
C VAL A 1 9.67 -1.77 4.08
N LEU A 2 9.37 -1.30 5.30
CA LEU A 2 8.39 -0.24 5.56
C LEU A 2 9.09 0.94 6.24
N LEU A 3 8.93 2.13 5.68
CA LEU A 3 9.40 3.39 6.23
C LEU A 3 8.18 4.16 6.76
N GLU A 4 8.13 4.41 8.06
CA GLU A 4 6.97 5.02 8.71
C GLU A 4 7.19 6.47 9.10
N ASN A 5 6.10 7.23 9.17
CA ASN A 5 6.08 8.64 9.62
C ASN A 5 6.94 9.57 8.76
N VAL A 6 6.97 9.33 7.46
CA VAL A 6 7.67 10.21 6.51
C VAL A 6 6.93 11.54 6.39
N GLY A 7 7.69 12.62 6.37
CA GLY A 7 7.19 13.97 6.12
C GLY A 7 6.83 14.21 4.65
N GLU A 8 6.86 15.47 4.24
CA GLU A 8 6.61 15.86 2.85
C GLU A 8 7.86 15.73 1.97
N GLU A 9 9.04 15.73 2.60
CA GLU A 9 10.33 15.59 1.94
C GLU A 9 10.90 14.17 2.09
N LEU A 10 11.50 13.67 1.01
CA LEU A 10 12.20 12.39 0.97
C LEU A 10 13.71 12.64 0.92
N ASP A 11 14.46 11.85 1.67
CA ASP A 11 15.93 11.91 1.65
C ASP A 11 16.45 11.52 0.26
N ALA A 12 17.34 12.34 -0.31
CA ALA A 12 17.99 12.10 -1.60
C ALA A 12 18.76 10.76 -1.64
N MET A 13 19.15 10.20 -0.48
CA MET A 13 19.74 8.86 -0.37
C MET A 13 18.80 7.75 -0.86
N LEU A 14 17.48 7.98 -0.86
CA LEU A 14 16.48 7.02 -1.35
C LEU A 14 16.31 7.08 -2.87
N GLU A 15 16.80 8.13 -3.54
CA GLU A 15 16.62 8.36 -4.97
C GLU A 15 16.96 7.13 -5.84
N PRO A 16 18.09 6.42 -5.62
CA PRO A 16 18.43 5.27 -6.44
C PRO A 16 17.39 4.15 -6.32
N VAL A 17 16.79 3.99 -5.13
CA VAL A 17 15.76 2.97 -4.88
C VAL A 17 14.44 3.36 -5.51
N LEU A 18 14.01 4.61 -5.33
CA LEU A 18 12.74 5.12 -5.87
C LEU A 18 12.72 5.08 -7.39
N MET A 19 13.84 5.43 -8.01
CA MET A 19 14.02 5.43 -9.47
C MET A 19 14.51 4.10 -10.04
N GLN A 20 14.67 3.07 -9.20
CA GLN A 20 15.17 1.75 -9.59
C GLN A 20 16.50 1.80 -10.40
N GLN A 21 17.43 2.68 -10.00
CA GLN A 21 18.73 2.89 -10.63
C GLN A 21 19.69 1.72 -10.36
N THR A 22 19.36 0.57 -10.93
CA THR A 22 20.11 -0.67 -10.80
C THR A 22 21.08 -0.85 -11.98
N PHE A 23 22.21 -1.51 -11.73
CA PHE A 23 23.21 -1.80 -12.73
C PHE A 23 23.83 -3.18 -12.48
N LYS A 24 24.41 -3.79 -13.52
CA LYS A 24 25.09 -5.09 -13.38
C LYS A 24 26.55 -4.89 -13.01
N GLN A 25 27.00 -5.55 -11.95
CA GLN A 25 28.42 -5.59 -11.56
C GLN A 25 28.77 -7.00 -11.11
N GLY A 26 29.84 -7.57 -11.70
CA GLY A 26 30.29 -8.93 -11.33
C GLY A 26 29.27 -10.04 -11.58
N GLY A 27 28.31 -9.84 -12.49
CA GLY A 27 27.24 -10.80 -12.78
C GLY A 27 25.99 -10.66 -11.89
N ALA A 28 26.06 -9.89 -10.81
CA ALA A 28 24.93 -9.57 -9.95
C ALA A 28 24.27 -8.24 -10.36
N LEU A 29 22.98 -8.10 -10.06
CA LEU A 29 22.27 -6.82 -10.16
C LEU A 29 22.53 -6.06 -8.87
N CYS A 30 23.02 -4.83 -8.97
CA CYS A 30 23.43 -4.00 -7.85
C CYS A 30 22.75 -2.64 -7.90
N ILE A 31 22.73 -1.95 -6.77
CA ILE A 31 22.27 -0.57 -6.62
C ILE A 31 23.28 0.19 -5.76
N LYS A 32 23.53 1.45 -6.09
CA LYS A 32 24.41 2.33 -5.32
C LYS A 32 23.57 3.16 -4.36
N LEU A 33 23.85 3.08 -3.06
CA LEU A 33 23.20 3.84 -2.00
C LEU A 33 24.27 4.64 -1.26
N GLY A 34 24.28 5.96 -1.47
CA GLY A 34 25.37 6.82 -1.01
C GLY A 34 26.71 6.33 -1.58
N ASP A 35 27.65 6.01 -0.70
CA ASP A 35 28.98 5.51 -1.07
C ASP A 35 29.05 3.97 -1.17
N SER A 36 27.99 3.26 -0.78
CA SER A 36 27.95 1.80 -0.78
C SER A 36 27.29 1.24 -2.03
N ILE A 37 27.85 0.14 -2.55
CA ILE A 37 27.21 -0.66 -3.59
C ILE A 37 26.69 -1.93 -2.93
N VAL A 38 25.40 -2.20 -3.11
CA VAL A 38 24.72 -3.36 -2.53
C VAL A 38 24.03 -4.16 -3.62
N GLU A 39 23.93 -5.48 -3.43
CA GLU A 39 23.19 -6.36 -4.34
C GLU A 39 21.69 -6.07 -4.26
N TYR A 40 21.03 -6.00 -5.41
CA TYR A 40 19.62 -5.66 -5.54
C TYR A 40 18.78 -6.91 -5.81
N ASN A 41 17.81 -7.15 -4.93
CA ASN A 41 16.81 -8.21 -5.09
C ASN A 41 15.59 -7.68 -5.86
N VAL A 42 15.25 -8.31 -6.99
CA VAL A 42 14.08 -7.95 -7.82
C VAL A 42 12.72 -8.09 -7.11
N GLN A 43 12.64 -8.90 -6.05
CA GLN A 43 11.44 -9.04 -5.22
C GLN A 43 11.37 -8.03 -4.08
N PHE A 44 12.37 -7.16 -3.95
CA PHE A 44 12.38 -6.11 -2.93
C PHE A 44 11.21 -5.14 -3.17
N ARG A 45 10.54 -4.77 -2.08
CA ARG A 45 9.48 -3.76 -2.06
C ARG A 45 9.73 -2.79 -0.93
N LEU A 46 9.71 -1.50 -1.25
CA LEU A 46 9.74 -0.40 -0.29
C LEU A 46 8.34 0.20 -0.18
N TYR A 47 7.81 0.23 1.03
CA TYR A 47 6.56 0.92 1.35
C TYR A 47 6.88 2.13 2.22
N ILE A 48 6.22 3.24 1.94
CA ILE A 48 6.38 4.50 2.65
C ILE A 48 5.02 4.91 3.19
N THR A 49 4.94 5.27 4.46
CA THR A 49 3.72 5.77 5.08
C THR A 49 3.93 7.12 5.73
N THR A 50 2.90 7.97 5.67
CA THR A 50 2.82 9.23 6.37
C THR A 50 1.56 9.25 7.24
N LYS A 51 1.61 10.04 8.33
CA LYS A 51 0.44 10.34 9.16
C LYS A 51 -0.13 11.74 8.89
N LEU A 52 0.49 12.48 7.96
CA LEU A 52 0.01 13.79 7.57
C LEU A 52 -1.37 13.66 6.92
N ARG A 53 -2.32 14.47 7.38
CA ARG A 53 -3.71 14.40 6.92
C ARG A 53 -3.90 14.93 5.50
N ASN A 54 -3.12 15.95 5.14
CA ASN A 54 -3.14 16.61 3.84
C ASN A 54 -1.71 17.04 3.46
N PRO A 55 -0.81 16.09 3.20
CA PRO A 55 0.57 16.40 2.84
C PRO A 55 0.63 17.08 1.47
N HIS A 56 1.44 18.12 1.35
CA HIS A 56 1.70 18.79 0.08
C HIS A 56 3.00 18.27 -0.54
N TYR A 57 2.89 17.13 -1.24
CA TYR A 57 4.03 16.59 -1.98
C TYR A 57 4.33 17.42 -3.23
N LEU A 58 5.61 17.75 -3.41
CA LEU A 58 6.08 18.37 -4.64
C LEU A 58 5.85 17.43 -5.84
N PRO A 59 5.63 17.96 -7.05
CA PRO A 59 5.44 17.15 -8.26
C PRO A 59 6.56 16.14 -8.48
N GLU A 60 7.79 16.50 -8.10
CA GLU A 60 8.95 15.61 -8.16
C GLU A 60 8.74 14.31 -7.37
N VAL A 61 8.17 14.38 -6.16
CA VAL A 61 7.86 13.19 -5.36
C VAL A 61 6.75 12.38 -6.02
N ALA A 62 5.70 13.05 -6.50
CA ALA A 62 4.53 12.40 -7.12
C ALA A 62 4.86 11.63 -8.41
N VAL A 63 5.93 12.00 -9.12
CA VAL A 63 6.40 11.28 -10.31
C VAL A 63 7.24 10.05 -9.96
N LYS A 64 7.95 10.08 -8.82
CA LYS A 64 8.86 9.00 -8.40
C LYS A 64 8.15 7.87 -7.67
N VAL A 65 7.04 8.15 -6.98
CA VAL A 65 6.30 7.16 -6.19
C VAL A 65 4.84 7.10 -6.59
N SER A 66 4.22 5.93 -6.38
CA SER A 66 2.77 5.80 -6.47
C SER A 66 2.12 6.22 -5.15
N LEU A 67 1.42 7.36 -5.16
CA LEU A 67 0.69 7.87 -4.01
C LEU A 67 -0.64 7.12 -3.85
N LEU A 68 -0.87 6.56 -2.67
CA LEU A 68 -2.12 5.93 -2.28
C LEU A 68 -2.76 6.72 -1.14
N ASN A 69 -4.00 7.16 -1.33
CA ASN A 69 -4.75 7.87 -0.30
C ASN A 69 -5.58 6.87 0.52
N PHE A 70 -5.24 6.73 1.81
CA PHE A 70 -5.96 5.88 2.76
C PHE A 70 -6.91 6.67 3.67
N MET A 71 -7.26 7.91 3.33
CA MET A 71 -8.23 8.68 4.08
C MET A 71 -9.59 7.97 4.07
N ILE A 72 -10.09 7.68 5.27
CA ILE A 72 -11.42 7.09 5.44
C ILE A 72 -12.46 8.16 5.09
N THR A 73 -13.37 7.83 4.18
CA THR A 73 -14.53 8.67 3.87
C THR A 73 -15.61 8.50 4.95
N GLN A 74 -16.44 9.52 5.18
CA GLN A 74 -17.52 9.44 6.17
C GLN A 74 -18.45 8.25 5.92
N VAL A 75 -18.80 8.01 4.66
CA VAL A 75 -19.61 6.87 4.24
C VAL A 75 -18.90 5.54 4.56
N GLY A 76 -17.63 5.41 4.19
CA GLY A 76 -16.85 4.20 4.48
C GLY A 76 -16.71 3.93 5.98
N LEU A 77 -16.59 4.98 6.80
CA LEU A 77 -16.59 4.83 8.26
C LEU A 77 -17.94 4.39 8.80
N GLN A 78 -19.04 4.98 8.30
CA GLN A 78 -20.40 4.60 8.70
C GLN A 78 -20.68 3.14 8.36
N ASP A 79 -20.32 2.68 7.16
CA ASP A 79 -20.49 1.29 6.74
C ASP A 79 -19.69 0.33 7.61
N GLN A 80 -18.44 0.70 7.96
CA GLN A 80 -17.62 -0.11 8.87
C GLN A 80 -18.24 -0.20 10.26
N LEU A 81 -18.69 0.92 10.82
CA LEU A 81 -19.33 0.95 12.13
C LEU A 81 -20.64 0.17 12.13
N LEU A 82 -21.46 0.32 11.07
CA LEU A 82 -22.70 -0.43 10.91
C LEU A 82 -22.42 -1.94 10.88
N GLY A 83 -21.40 -2.38 10.14
CA GLY A 83 -20.98 -3.78 10.12
C GLY A 83 -20.61 -4.31 11.51
N ILE A 84 -19.88 -3.53 12.30
CA ILE A 84 -19.52 -3.90 13.69
C ILE A 84 -20.77 -4.00 14.58
N VAL A 85 -21.69 -3.05 14.47
CA VAL A 85 -22.93 -3.03 15.26
C VAL A 85 -23.82 -4.21 14.89
N VAL A 86 -24.05 -4.46 13.60
CA VAL A 86 -24.86 -5.59 13.12
C VAL A 86 -24.25 -6.92 13.54
N ALA A 87 -22.94 -7.11 13.42
CA ALA A 87 -22.27 -8.33 13.87
C ALA A 87 -22.49 -8.61 15.37
N LYS A 88 -22.62 -7.55 16.19
CA LYS A 88 -22.83 -7.67 17.64
C LYS A 88 -24.29 -7.82 18.03
N GLU A 89 -25.18 -7.04 17.43
CA GLU A 89 -26.60 -6.98 17.80
C GLU A 89 -27.45 -8.00 17.05
N ARG A 90 -27.07 -8.34 15.81
CA ARG A 90 -27.79 -9.24 14.90
C ARG A 90 -26.81 -10.20 14.21
N PRO A 91 -26.16 -11.11 14.97
CA PRO A 91 -25.19 -12.06 14.42
C PRO A 91 -25.82 -13.03 13.40
N ASP A 92 -27.14 -13.26 13.50
CA ASP A 92 -27.93 -14.01 12.53
C ASP A 92 -27.84 -13.40 11.12
N LEU A 93 -28.04 -12.08 11.01
CA LEU A 93 -27.99 -11.36 9.74
C LEU A 93 -26.57 -11.29 9.17
N GLU A 94 -25.55 -11.15 10.02
CA GLU A 94 -24.15 -11.14 9.57
C GLU A 94 -23.72 -12.53 9.04
N ALA A 95 -24.19 -13.62 9.66
CA ALA A 95 -23.95 -14.97 9.17
C ALA A 95 -24.60 -15.22 7.80
N GLU A 96 -25.86 -14.79 7.63
CA GLU A 96 -26.57 -14.89 6.35
C GLU A 96 -25.89 -14.07 5.26
N LYS A 97 -25.51 -12.82 5.55
CA LYS A 97 -24.74 -11.97 4.63
C LYS A 97 -23.44 -12.65 4.20
N ASN A 98 -22.68 -13.23 5.13
CA ASN A 98 -21.42 -13.89 4.81
C ASN A 98 -21.63 -15.14 3.93
N GLN A 99 -22.67 -15.93 4.20
CA GLN A 99 -23.04 -17.06 3.32
C GLN A 99 -23.37 -16.57 1.90
N LEU A 100 -24.18 -15.52 1.78
CA LEU A 100 -24.55 -14.94 0.48
C LEU A 100 -23.34 -14.36 -0.28
N ILE A 101 -22.37 -13.77 0.42
CA ILE A 101 -21.12 -13.29 -0.19
C ILE A 101 -20.31 -14.44 -0.78
N VAL A 102 -20.14 -15.53 -0.01
CA VAL A 102 -19.41 -16.73 -0.48
C VAL A 102 -20.12 -17.34 -1.67
N GLN A 103 -21.42 -17.58 -1.58
CA GLN A 103 -22.22 -18.12 -2.69
C GLN A 103 -22.18 -17.20 -3.92
N GLY A 104 -22.27 -15.89 -3.73
CA GLY A 104 -22.15 -14.91 -4.82
C GLY A 104 -20.79 -14.94 -5.50
N ALA A 105 -19.70 -15.11 -4.73
CA ALA A 105 -18.35 -15.26 -5.27
C ALA A 105 -18.18 -16.57 -6.04
N GLU A 106 -18.70 -17.69 -5.51
CA GLU A 106 -18.71 -18.99 -6.18
C GLU A 106 -19.51 -18.96 -7.48
N ASN A 107 -20.71 -18.37 -7.47
CA ASN A 107 -21.56 -18.22 -8.64
C ASN A 107 -20.88 -17.38 -9.73
N LYS A 108 -20.23 -16.25 -9.37
CA LYS A 108 -19.47 -15.44 -10.34
C LYS A 108 -18.29 -16.19 -10.94
N ARG A 109 -17.63 -17.05 -10.16
CA ARG A 109 -16.50 -17.87 -10.62
C ARG A 109 -16.96 -19.01 -11.54
N CYS A 110 -18.19 -19.49 -11.41
CA CYS A 110 -18.75 -20.55 -12.25
C CYS A 110 -19.30 -20.05 -13.59
N VAL A 111 -19.52 -18.74 -13.73
CA VAL A 111 -20.08 -18.08 -14.93
C VAL A 111 -18.98 -17.46 -15.82
N ILE A 112 -17.71 -17.59 -15.43
CA ILE A 112 -16.51 -17.25 -16.24
C ILE A 112 -15.77 -18.55 -16.54
#